data_AF-A0A2W4W726-F1
#
_entry.id   AF-A0A2W4W726-F1
#
_cell.length_a   1.000
_cell.length_b   1.000
_cell.length_c   1.000
_cell.angle_alpha   90.00
_cell.angle_beta   90.00
_cell.angle_gamma   90.00
#
_symmetry.space_group_name_H-M   'P 1'
#
loop_
_entity.id
_entity.type
_entity.pdbx_description
1 polymer ?
#
loop_
_entity_poly.entity_id
_entity_poly.type
_entity_poly.pdbx_seq_one_letter_code
_entity_poly.pdbx_strand_id
1 'polypeptide(L)'
;MTSLKNALEEIVVVEAQEQLKHLSQSAREAINLSEVAAFALNRLPALYASTSRGWLQQRKRAHNELHSQIVSAVKQALLGVKQDPLRKSTKIAASKVETPAHVLAKLQQLLSKPSLLWRDVPQAFQETLTLVNHSPEYAGLSIIDRNRLREIKGYLQRKDNQQHELDWKTAELPNAELTSYILSASYFLINVLENLVNQEVTNQLTHMATVLPRKVSIDDVSAHVLNRLPALYATSEQGVVWQTQKAKEQLSSQIESTVIQSLMALSKTPRRLTDPIPLLKFEEECELAIKELRLIFQRDDITWYNFVSLAEYAIEHERQGMTYWRQQWRMLGQIYSEMYLQPGDAELSLKQTPEGEVLIVHTYTKNAFGWLADNPKNLGISTLRLFPAVAEIELYAYFLDFSINYTRAEMAADGII
;
A
#
# COMPACT_ATOMS: atom_id res chain seq x y z
N MET A 1 -2.72 -6.02 9.47
CA MET A 1 -3.42 -5.34 10.59
C MET A 1 -4.54 -4.52 9.97
N THR A 2 -5.73 -5.09 9.90
CA THR A 2 -6.80 -4.60 9.01
C THR A 2 -8.17 -5.17 9.38
N SER A 3 -8.23 -6.04 10.39
CA SER A 3 -9.45 -6.45 11.08
C SER A 3 -10.06 -5.32 11.92
N LEU A 4 -9.51 -4.10 11.86
CA LEU A 4 -9.93 -2.94 12.63
C LEU A 4 -10.06 -1.73 11.69
N LYS A 5 -11.23 -1.08 11.67
CA LYS A 5 -11.47 0.09 10.81
C LYS A 5 -12.40 1.11 11.46
N ASN A 6 -12.11 2.40 11.30
CA ASN A 6 -13.00 3.49 11.70
C ASN A 6 -14.05 3.76 10.63
N ALA A 7 -15.33 3.61 10.97
CA ALA A 7 -16.45 3.82 10.05
C ALA A 7 -16.60 5.28 9.59
N LEU A 8 -16.05 6.24 10.34
CA LEU A 8 -16.14 7.65 9.99
C LEU A 8 -15.20 8.08 8.85
N GLU A 9 -14.12 7.34 8.58
CA GLU A 9 -13.15 7.74 7.54
C GLU A 9 -13.81 7.90 6.17
N GLU A 10 -14.59 6.92 5.75
CA GLU A 10 -15.32 6.94 4.48
C GLU A 10 -16.34 8.09 4.45
N ILE A 11 -17.14 8.21 5.50
CA ILE A 11 -18.26 9.16 5.58
C ILE A 11 -17.74 10.60 5.54
N VAL A 12 -16.67 10.89 6.29
CA VAL A 12 -16.05 12.23 6.33
C VAL A 12 -15.47 12.61 4.98
N VAL A 13 -14.83 11.68 4.27
CA VAL A 13 -14.24 11.97 2.95
C VAL A 13 -15.33 12.19 1.91
N VAL A 14 -16.39 11.38 1.89
CA VAL A 14 -17.53 11.57 0.98
C VAL A 14 -18.18 12.93 1.21
N GLU A 15 -18.43 13.28 2.48
CA GLU A 15 -18.97 14.60 2.85
C GLU A 15 -18.02 15.74 2.42
N ALA A 16 -16.71 15.59 2.63
CA ALA A 16 -15.73 16.59 2.21
C ALA A 16 -15.71 16.79 0.69
N GLN A 17 -15.81 15.71 -0.08
CA GLN A 17 -15.92 15.77 -1.53
C GLN A 17 -17.22 16.45 -1.99
N GLU A 18 -18.34 16.17 -1.32
CA GLU A 18 -19.64 16.80 -1.62
C GLU A 18 -19.60 18.30 -1.35
N GLN A 19 -19.12 18.73 -0.17
CA GLN A 19 -19.00 20.15 0.15
C GLN A 19 -18.00 20.87 -0.78
N LEU A 20 -16.92 20.19 -1.20
CA LEU A 20 -15.93 20.76 -2.12
C LEU A 20 -16.50 21.02 -3.53
N LYS A 21 -17.47 20.21 -4.00
CA LYS A 21 -18.15 20.44 -5.30
C LYS A 21 -18.88 21.79 -5.34
N HIS A 22 -19.33 22.29 -4.20
CA HIS A 22 -20.03 23.58 -4.09
C HIS A 22 -19.10 24.80 -4.02
N LEU A 23 -17.77 24.60 -3.90
CA LEU A 23 -16.78 25.68 -3.87
C LEU A 23 -16.27 26.06 -5.27
N SER A 24 -15.69 27.25 -5.40
CA SER A 24 -15.10 27.76 -6.65
C SER A 24 -13.82 27.00 -7.04
N GLN A 25 -13.51 26.94 -8.34
CA GLN A 25 -12.37 26.17 -8.85
C GLN A 25 -11.03 26.54 -8.21
N SER A 26 -10.76 27.84 -7.98
CA SER A 26 -9.53 28.28 -7.31
C SER A 26 -9.44 27.82 -5.84
N ALA A 27 -10.57 27.68 -5.16
CA ALA A 27 -10.60 27.17 -3.80
C ALA A 27 -10.40 25.65 -3.77
N ARG A 28 -10.87 24.92 -4.79
CA ARG A 28 -10.69 23.46 -4.88
C ARG A 28 -9.22 23.07 -5.02
N GLU A 29 -8.48 23.80 -5.85
CA GLU A 29 -7.04 23.54 -6.10
C GLU A 29 -6.17 23.87 -4.88
N ALA A 30 -6.60 24.81 -4.06
CA ALA A 30 -5.89 25.21 -2.84
C ALA A 30 -6.14 24.28 -1.64
N ILE A 31 -7.18 23.42 -1.67
CA ILE A 31 -7.58 22.62 -0.51
C ILE A 31 -7.08 21.18 -0.65
N ASN A 32 -6.30 20.72 0.33
CA ASN A 32 -5.89 19.32 0.43
C ASN A 32 -6.97 18.50 1.18
N LEU A 33 -7.69 17.64 0.44
CA LEU A 33 -8.73 16.77 1.00
C LEU A 33 -8.25 15.87 2.14
N SER A 34 -7.01 15.37 2.08
CA SER A 34 -6.44 14.56 3.16
C SER A 34 -6.36 15.35 4.47
N GLU A 35 -5.91 16.60 4.42
CA GLU A 35 -5.77 17.45 5.60
C GLU A 35 -7.15 17.84 6.16
N VAL A 36 -8.12 18.11 5.29
CA VAL A 36 -9.51 18.36 5.67
C VAL A 36 -10.09 17.14 6.41
N ALA A 37 -9.90 15.94 5.86
CA ALA A 37 -10.38 14.70 6.48
C ALA A 37 -9.72 14.45 7.84
N ALA A 38 -8.40 14.56 7.95
CA ALA A 38 -7.69 14.39 9.22
C ALA A 38 -8.13 15.43 10.27
N PHE A 39 -8.31 16.68 9.86
CA PHE A 39 -8.76 17.75 10.74
C PHE A 39 -10.18 17.53 11.26
N ALA A 40 -11.09 17.08 10.39
CA ALA A 40 -12.45 16.73 10.78
C ALA A 40 -12.48 15.50 11.70
N LEU A 41 -11.76 14.43 11.35
CA LEU A 41 -11.70 13.19 12.15
C LEU A 41 -11.15 13.42 13.56
N ASN A 42 -10.17 14.32 13.72
CA ASN A 42 -9.61 14.67 15.04
C ASN A 42 -10.59 15.39 15.97
N ARG A 43 -11.76 15.81 15.47
CA ARG A 43 -12.81 16.50 16.23
C ARG A 43 -14.07 15.65 16.43
N LEU A 44 -14.10 14.48 15.82
CA LEU A 44 -15.22 13.55 15.88
C LEU A 44 -14.88 12.38 16.81
N PRO A 45 -15.89 11.77 17.46
CA PRO A 45 -15.67 10.54 18.20
C PRO A 45 -15.26 9.42 17.25
N ALA A 46 -14.23 8.64 17.59
CA ALA A 46 -13.83 7.50 16.77
C ALA A 46 -14.88 6.38 16.83
N LEU A 47 -15.17 5.75 15.68
CA LEU A 47 -16.13 4.65 15.56
C LEU A 47 -15.49 3.43 14.89
N TYR A 48 -14.52 2.84 15.60
CA TYR A 48 -13.90 1.59 15.24
C TYR A 48 -14.85 0.40 15.41
N ALA A 49 -14.77 -0.51 14.46
CA ALA A 49 -15.35 -1.83 14.56
C ALA A 49 -14.29 -2.89 14.22
N SER A 50 -14.48 -4.08 14.78
CA SER A 50 -13.71 -5.31 14.51
C SER A 50 -14.54 -6.41 13.83
N THR A 51 -15.86 -6.19 13.68
CA THR A 51 -16.83 -7.18 13.19
C THR A 51 -17.76 -6.57 12.15
N SER A 52 -18.30 -7.39 11.25
CA SER A 52 -19.25 -6.95 10.21
C SER A 52 -20.50 -6.27 10.78
N ARG A 53 -21.08 -6.86 11.83
CA ARG A 53 -22.25 -6.29 12.52
C ARG A 53 -21.91 -4.98 13.21
N GLY A 54 -20.77 -4.93 13.90
CA GLY A 54 -20.28 -3.69 14.53
C GLY A 54 -20.08 -2.59 13.51
N TRP A 55 -19.47 -2.92 12.36
CA TRP A 55 -19.26 -1.99 11.25
C TRP A 55 -20.57 -1.36 10.76
N LEU A 56 -21.57 -2.20 10.46
CA LEU A 56 -22.87 -1.73 9.99
C LEU A 56 -23.62 -0.91 11.06
N GLN A 57 -23.48 -1.28 12.34
CA GLN A 57 -24.04 -0.51 13.45
C GLN A 57 -23.38 0.86 13.58
N GLN A 58 -22.05 0.95 13.48
CA GLN A 58 -21.33 2.23 13.55
C GLN A 58 -21.66 3.14 12.37
N ARG A 59 -21.82 2.59 11.16
CA ARG A 59 -22.31 3.37 10.00
C ARG A 59 -23.71 3.92 10.22
N LYS A 60 -24.63 3.10 10.72
CA LYS A 60 -25.99 3.56 11.08
C LYS A 60 -25.95 4.66 12.13
N ARG A 61 -25.11 4.51 13.14
CA ARG A 61 -24.91 5.51 14.19
C ARG A 61 -24.38 6.82 13.61
N ALA A 62 -23.37 6.75 12.73
CA ALA A 62 -22.81 7.92 12.07
C ALA A 62 -23.87 8.69 11.26
N HIS A 63 -24.70 7.99 10.49
CA HIS A 63 -25.78 8.63 9.71
C HIS A 63 -26.91 9.19 10.58
N ASN A 64 -27.32 8.47 11.63
CA ASN A 64 -28.50 8.86 12.40
C ASN A 64 -28.19 9.88 13.51
N GLU A 65 -27.05 9.74 14.20
CA GLU A 65 -26.73 10.53 15.39
C GLU A 65 -25.68 11.62 15.13
N LEU A 66 -24.70 11.33 14.27
CA LEU A 66 -23.51 12.18 14.12
C LEU A 66 -23.49 12.99 12.82
N HIS A 67 -24.46 12.82 11.93
CA HIS A 67 -24.45 13.45 10.62
C HIS A 67 -24.29 14.98 10.69
N SER A 68 -25.06 15.66 11.56
CA SER A 68 -24.95 17.10 11.75
C SER A 68 -23.57 17.54 12.28
N GLN A 69 -22.96 16.73 13.15
CA GLN A 69 -21.62 16.99 13.68
C GLN A 69 -20.56 16.79 12.60
N ILE A 70 -20.70 15.75 11.76
CA ILE A 70 -19.82 15.46 10.63
C ILE A 70 -19.85 16.63 9.63
N VAL A 71 -21.03 17.06 9.20
CA VAL A 71 -21.21 18.19 8.27
C VAL A 71 -20.55 19.46 8.83
N SER A 72 -20.77 19.75 10.12
CA SER A 72 -20.18 20.91 10.80
C SER A 72 -18.65 20.80 10.90
N ALA A 73 -18.13 19.64 11.27
CA ALA A 73 -16.69 19.40 11.41
C ALA A 73 -15.97 19.52 10.06
N VAL A 74 -16.53 18.97 8.98
CA VAL A 74 -16.02 19.09 7.62
C VAL A 74 -16.06 20.55 7.15
N LYS A 75 -17.16 21.27 7.40
CA LYS A 75 -17.27 22.69 7.06
C LYS A 75 -16.20 23.53 7.77
N GLN A 76 -15.98 23.28 9.06
CA GLN A 76 -14.91 23.92 9.82
C GLN A 76 -13.53 23.55 9.30
N ALA A 77 -13.34 22.30 8.87
CA ALA A 77 -12.09 21.84 8.27
C ALA A 77 -11.79 22.55 6.95
N LEU A 78 -12.79 22.70 6.07
CA LEU A 78 -12.65 23.42 4.81
C LEU A 78 -12.30 24.91 5.01
N LEU A 79 -12.79 25.52 6.09
CA LEU A 79 -12.47 26.92 6.43
C LEU A 79 -11.09 27.07 7.10
N GLY A 80 -10.69 26.08 7.91
CA GLY A 80 -9.47 26.10 8.71
C GLY A 80 -8.22 25.62 7.96
N VAL A 81 -8.39 24.68 7.02
CA VAL A 81 -7.30 24.17 6.18
C VAL A 81 -7.09 25.13 5.02
N LYS A 82 -6.27 26.16 5.25
CA LYS A 82 -5.67 26.97 4.18
C LYS A 82 -4.28 26.41 3.91
N GLN A 83 -3.90 26.33 2.63
CA GLN A 83 -2.51 26.06 2.26
C GLN A 83 -1.63 27.15 2.87
N ASP A 84 -0.89 26.82 3.92
CA ASP A 84 0.21 27.65 4.38
C ASP A 84 1.32 27.56 3.32
N PRO A 85 1.61 28.63 2.56
CA PRO A 85 2.61 28.58 1.49
C PRO A 85 4.03 28.29 1.99
N LEU A 86 4.25 28.46 3.30
CA LEU A 86 5.52 28.16 3.98
C LEU A 86 5.59 26.73 4.52
N ARG A 87 4.47 26.01 4.59
CA ARG A 87 4.42 24.64 5.11
C ARG A 87 4.76 23.68 3.97
N LYS A 88 6.00 23.19 3.94
CA LYS A 88 6.35 22.06 3.09
C LYS A 88 5.57 20.85 3.57
N SER A 89 4.49 20.50 2.87
CA SER A 89 3.71 19.30 3.16
C SER A 89 4.53 18.08 2.75
N THR A 90 5.39 17.61 3.65
CA THR A 90 6.08 16.32 3.47
C THR A 90 5.03 15.23 3.66
N LYS A 91 4.51 14.73 2.54
CA LYS A 91 3.59 13.58 2.53
C LYS A 91 4.26 12.41 3.25
N ILE A 92 3.45 11.57 3.92
CA ILE A 92 3.99 10.39 4.58
C ILE A 92 4.69 9.51 3.55
N ALA A 93 5.92 9.05 3.83
CA ALA A 93 6.61 8.14 2.94
C ALA A 93 5.71 6.93 2.65
N ALA A 94 5.52 6.61 1.37
CA ALA A 94 4.58 5.59 0.94
C ALA A 94 4.85 4.24 1.63
N SER A 95 6.12 3.92 1.91
CA SER A 95 6.54 2.71 2.63
C SER A 95 5.96 2.54 4.04
N LYS A 96 5.52 3.62 4.72
CA LYS A 96 4.91 3.54 6.06
C LYS A 96 3.38 3.40 6.05
N VAL A 97 2.74 3.62 4.91
CA VAL A 97 1.27 3.67 4.76
C VAL A 97 0.75 2.66 3.76
N GLU A 98 1.61 2.10 2.91
CA GLU A 98 1.22 1.18 1.85
C GLU A 98 0.54 -0.06 2.44
N THR A 99 -0.78 -0.06 2.28
CA THR A 99 -1.62 -1.23 2.46
C THR A 99 -1.90 -1.86 1.10
N PRO A 100 -2.35 -3.13 1.05
CA PRO A 100 -2.78 -3.74 -0.21
C PRO A 100 -3.82 -2.89 -0.96
N ALA A 101 -4.67 -2.13 -0.26
CA ALA A 101 -5.59 -1.18 -0.89
C ALA A 101 -4.89 -0.08 -1.72
N HIS A 102 -3.71 0.41 -1.28
CA HIS A 102 -2.92 1.40 -2.02
C HIS A 102 -2.35 0.81 -3.29
N VAL A 103 -1.87 -0.43 -3.21
CA VAL A 103 -1.34 -1.16 -4.36
C VAL A 103 -2.46 -1.43 -5.36
N LEU A 104 -3.63 -1.88 -4.92
CA LEU A 104 -4.78 -2.07 -5.79
C LEU A 104 -5.18 -0.77 -6.51
N ALA A 105 -5.19 0.36 -5.80
CA ALA A 105 -5.48 1.66 -6.40
C ALA A 105 -4.45 2.05 -7.48
N LYS A 106 -3.16 1.82 -7.23
CA LYS A 106 -2.10 2.02 -8.23
C LYS A 106 -2.28 1.09 -9.44
N LEU A 107 -2.63 -0.18 -9.20
CA LEU A 107 -2.89 -1.16 -10.27
C LEU A 107 -4.12 -0.79 -11.09
N GLN A 108 -5.19 -0.28 -10.48
CA GLN A 108 -6.37 0.21 -11.20
C GLN A 108 -6.01 1.34 -12.17
N GLN A 109 -5.13 2.27 -11.75
CA GLN A 109 -4.62 3.34 -12.61
C GLN A 109 -3.74 2.78 -13.74
N LEU A 110 -2.80 1.90 -13.39
CA LEU A 110 -1.85 1.30 -14.33
C LEU A 110 -2.55 0.45 -15.41
N LEU A 111 -3.56 -0.33 -15.03
CA LEU A 111 -4.34 -1.18 -15.91
C LEU A 111 -5.53 -0.45 -16.57
N SER A 112 -5.75 0.83 -16.24
CA SER A 112 -6.89 1.63 -16.71
C SER A 112 -8.26 0.98 -16.46
N LYS A 113 -8.42 0.24 -15.35
CA LYS A 113 -9.66 -0.43 -14.93
C LYS A 113 -10.08 0.03 -13.53
N PRO A 114 -11.03 0.99 -13.38
CA PRO A 114 -11.34 1.62 -12.10
C PRO A 114 -12.13 0.72 -11.13
N SER A 115 -12.78 -0.33 -11.63
CA SER A 115 -13.57 -1.29 -10.82
C SER A 115 -12.83 -2.61 -10.57
N LEU A 116 -11.50 -2.63 -10.72
CA LEU A 116 -10.72 -3.85 -10.58
C LEU A 116 -10.69 -4.32 -9.13
N LEU A 117 -11.03 -5.59 -8.91
CA LEU A 117 -10.87 -6.28 -7.64
C LEU A 117 -9.59 -7.11 -7.66
N TRP A 118 -9.09 -7.48 -6.48
CA TRP A 118 -7.87 -8.28 -6.34
C TRP A 118 -7.95 -9.60 -7.12
N ARG A 119 -9.09 -10.29 -7.05
CA ARG A 119 -9.34 -11.53 -7.81
C ARG A 119 -9.21 -11.39 -9.33
N ASP A 120 -9.44 -10.20 -9.85
CA ASP A 120 -9.43 -9.93 -11.30
C ASP A 120 -8.05 -9.42 -11.76
N VAL A 121 -7.13 -9.11 -10.83
CA VAL A 121 -5.79 -8.57 -11.14
C VAL A 121 -4.97 -9.51 -12.03
N PRO A 122 -4.86 -10.82 -11.76
CA PRO A 122 -4.02 -11.71 -12.59
C PRO A 122 -4.49 -11.76 -14.04
N GLN A 123 -5.80 -11.91 -14.25
CA GLN A 123 -6.40 -11.92 -15.57
C GLN A 123 -6.28 -10.55 -16.26
N ALA A 124 -6.59 -9.47 -15.56
CA ALA A 124 -6.50 -8.12 -16.13
C ALA A 124 -5.07 -7.77 -16.55
N PHE A 125 -4.07 -8.21 -15.78
CA PHE A 125 -2.66 -8.00 -16.13
C PHE A 125 -2.29 -8.77 -17.40
N GLN A 126 -2.65 -10.05 -17.51
CA GLN A 126 -2.43 -10.82 -18.73
C GLN A 126 -3.10 -10.19 -19.95
N GLU A 127 -4.37 -9.75 -19.81
CA GLU A 127 -5.09 -9.03 -20.86
C GLU A 127 -4.33 -7.77 -21.29
N THR A 128 -3.84 -6.95 -20.36
CA THR A 128 -3.06 -5.75 -20.72
C THR A 128 -1.78 -6.09 -21.47
N LEU A 129 -1.05 -7.14 -21.09
CA LEU A 129 0.15 -7.58 -21.82
C LEU A 129 -0.22 -8.05 -23.25
N THR A 130 -1.35 -8.74 -23.43
CA THR A 130 -1.81 -9.13 -24.78
C THR A 130 -2.22 -7.92 -25.63
N LEU A 131 -2.91 -6.94 -25.04
CA LEU A 131 -3.34 -5.72 -25.74
C LEU A 131 -2.14 -4.87 -26.17
N VAL A 132 -1.10 -4.78 -25.33
CA VAL A 132 0.16 -4.11 -25.69
C VAL A 132 0.82 -4.81 -26.87
N ASN A 133 0.82 -6.15 -26.90
CA ASN A 133 1.38 -6.93 -28.02
C ASN A 133 0.60 -6.78 -29.32
N HIS A 134 -0.71 -6.53 -29.24
CA HIS A 134 -1.59 -6.31 -30.40
C HIS A 134 -1.65 -4.84 -30.85
N SER A 135 -0.78 -3.97 -30.34
CA SER A 135 -0.55 -2.61 -30.86
C SER A 135 0.72 -2.49 -31.73
N PRO A 136 0.99 -3.38 -32.72
CA PRO A 136 2.21 -3.37 -33.52
C PRO A 136 2.16 -2.32 -34.65
N GLU A 137 1.36 -1.25 -34.55
CA GLU A 137 1.34 -0.20 -35.58
C GLU A 137 2.64 0.63 -35.62
N TYR A 138 3.56 0.45 -34.67
CA TYR A 138 4.77 1.27 -34.54
C TYR A 138 6.10 0.51 -34.44
N ALA A 139 6.07 -0.82 -34.53
CA ALA A 139 7.26 -1.66 -34.33
C ALA A 139 8.38 -1.38 -35.35
N GLY A 140 8.05 -0.91 -36.56
CA GLY A 140 9.01 -0.61 -37.63
C GLY A 140 9.51 0.84 -37.76
N LEU A 141 9.03 1.77 -36.93
CA LEU A 141 9.36 3.21 -37.10
C LEU A 141 10.58 3.64 -36.27
N SER A 142 11.44 4.47 -36.87
CA SER A 142 12.57 5.11 -36.19
C SER A 142 12.10 5.96 -35.00
N ILE A 143 12.93 6.08 -33.95
CA ILE A 143 12.66 6.85 -32.72
C ILE A 143 12.22 8.30 -33.05
N ILE A 144 12.78 8.88 -34.11
CA ILE A 144 12.46 10.24 -34.57
C ILE A 144 11.06 10.31 -35.21
N ASP A 145 10.70 9.29 -35.99
CA ASP A 145 9.38 9.21 -36.64
C ASP A 145 8.28 8.90 -35.61
N ARG A 146 8.60 8.12 -34.57
CA ARG A 146 7.71 7.89 -33.42
C ARG A 146 7.40 9.18 -32.66
N ASN A 147 8.39 10.04 -32.46
CA ASN A 147 8.19 11.32 -31.78
C ASN A 147 7.37 12.31 -32.63
N ARG A 148 7.63 12.36 -33.95
CA ARG A 148 6.82 13.16 -34.89
C ARG A 148 5.38 12.67 -34.96
N LEU A 149 5.14 11.37 -35.03
CA LEU A 149 3.78 10.81 -35.03
C LEU A 149 3.07 11.02 -33.70
N ARG A 150 3.80 11.02 -32.57
CA ARG A 150 3.25 11.33 -31.25
C ARG A 150 2.89 12.82 -31.13
N GLU A 151 3.68 13.72 -31.70
CA GLU A 151 3.32 15.15 -31.85
C GLU A 151 2.10 15.32 -32.75
N ILE A 152 2.07 14.67 -33.92
CA ILE A 152 0.94 14.75 -34.88
C ILE A 152 -0.34 14.17 -34.28
N LYS A 153 -0.28 13.03 -33.58
CA LYS A 153 -1.41 12.48 -32.80
C LYS A 153 -1.80 13.40 -31.66
N GLY A 154 -0.84 14.04 -30.98
CA GLY A 154 -1.11 15.06 -29.97
C GLY A 154 -1.83 16.28 -30.55
N TYR A 155 -1.50 16.70 -31.78
CA TYR A 155 -2.18 17.79 -32.48
C TYR A 155 -3.57 17.39 -32.99
N LEU A 156 -3.76 16.14 -33.43
CA LEU A 156 -5.06 15.62 -33.85
C LEU A 156 -6.00 15.37 -32.65
N GLN A 157 -5.47 14.81 -31.55
CA GLN A 157 -6.23 14.67 -30.30
C GLN A 157 -6.59 16.03 -29.70
N ARG A 158 -5.73 17.06 -29.79
CA ARG A 158 -6.11 18.43 -29.39
C ARG A 158 -7.23 19.03 -30.23
N LYS A 159 -7.48 18.51 -31.43
CA LYS A 159 -8.58 18.95 -32.29
C LYS A 159 -9.90 18.24 -31.95
N ASP A 160 -9.85 17.05 -31.34
CA ASP A 160 -11.02 16.34 -30.80
C ASP A 160 -11.25 16.57 -29.29
N ASN A 161 -10.26 17.07 -28.53
CA ASN A 161 -10.36 17.30 -27.09
C ASN A 161 -10.83 18.70 -26.66
N GLN A 162 -11.52 19.46 -27.52
CA GLN A 162 -12.26 20.64 -27.06
C GLN A 162 -13.55 20.30 -26.27
N GLN A 163 -13.75 19.03 -25.87
CA GLN A 163 -14.86 18.62 -24.99
C GLN A 163 -14.49 17.64 -23.86
N HIS A 164 -13.22 17.43 -23.53
CA HIS A 164 -12.83 16.65 -22.34
C HIS A 164 -11.89 17.44 -21.43
N GLU A 165 -12.43 18.49 -20.81
CA GLU A 165 -11.94 18.97 -19.52
C GLU A 165 -12.24 17.91 -18.45
N LEU A 166 -11.19 17.51 -17.73
CA LEU A 166 -11.14 16.65 -16.55
C LEU A 166 -12.44 16.58 -15.71
N ASP A 167 -13.33 15.65 -16.07
CA ASP A 167 -14.49 15.27 -15.27
C ASP A 167 -14.13 14.01 -14.47
N TRP A 168 -13.64 14.20 -13.26
CA TRP A 168 -13.46 13.17 -12.22
C TRP A 168 -14.80 12.73 -11.61
N LYS A 169 -15.90 12.91 -12.34
CA LYS A 169 -17.24 12.61 -11.86
C LYS A 169 -17.80 11.43 -12.64
N THR A 170 -18.32 10.46 -11.87
CA THR A 170 -19.20 9.38 -12.31
C THR A 170 -18.58 8.31 -13.21
N ALA A 171 -17.58 7.60 -12.68
CA ALA A 171 -17.60 6.15 -12.85
C ALA A 171 -18.53 5.60 -11.75
N GLU A 172 -19.70 5.10 -12.13
CA GLU A 172 -20.59 4.37 -11.22
C GLU A 172 -19.82 3.17 -10.65
N LEU A 173 -19.41 3.27 -9.39
CA LEU A 173 -18.57 2.26 -8.74
C LEU A 173 -19.45 1.10 -8.25
N PRO A 174 -19.20 -0.15 -8.68
CA PRO A 174 -19.81 -1.31 -8.08
C PRO A 174 -19.18 -1.55 -6.69
N ASN A 175 -20.03 -1.74 -5.67
CA ASN A 175 -19.73 -2.09 -4.28
C ASN A 175 -19.19 -0.96 -3.37
N ALA A 176 -20.06 -0.43 -2.49
CA ALA A 176 -19.69 0.52 -1.44
C ALA A 176 -18.55 0.01 -0.52
N GLU A 177 -18.39 -1.30 -0.39
CA GLU A 177 -17.31 -1.94 0.38
C GLU A 177 -15.94 -1.73 -0.27
N LEU A 178 -15.86 -1.79 -1.61
CA LEU A 178 -14.63 -1.55 -2.36
C LEU A 178 -14.21 -0.09 -2.25
N THR A 179 -15.18 0.84 -2.33
CA THR A 179 -14.94 2.27 -2.13
C THR A 179 -14.35 2.52 -0.76
N SER A 180 -14.90 1.92 0.30
CA SER A 180 -14.38 2.03 1.67
C SER A 180 -12.92 1.56 1.78
N TYR A 181 -12.61 0.44 1.12
CA TYR A 181 -11.27 -0.15 1.08
C TYR A 181 -10.26 0.78 0.40
N ILE A 182 -10.54 1.21 -0.83
CA ILE A 182 -9.64 2.05 -1.65
C ILE A 182 -9.52 3.48 -1.13
N LEU A 183 -10.60 4.02 -0.54
CA LEU A 183 -10.64 5.42 -0.12
C LEU A 183 -9.62 5.69 0.99
N SER A 184 -9.44 4.77 1.93
CA SER A 184 -8.37 4.92 2.93
C SER A 184 -6.97 4.95 2.34
N ALA A 185 -6.78 4.27 1.22
CA ALA A 185 -5.54 4.28 0.48
C ALA A 185 -5.28 5.54 -0.36
N SER A 186 -6.36 6.24 -0.73
CA SER A 186 -6.26 7.42 -1.58
C SER A 186 -5.79 8.65 -0.79
N TYR A 187 -6.09 8.70 0.51
CA TYR A 187 -5.93 9.91 1.32
C TYR A 187 -4.79 9.88 2.35
N PHE A 188 -4.00 8.80 2.45
CA PHE A 188 -2.84 8.67 3.35
C PHE A 188 -3.14 9.12 4.80
N LEU A 189 -4.27 8.67 5.34
CA LEU A 189 -4.73 8.99 6.69
C LEU A 189 -4.31 7.88 7.65
N ILE A 190 -3.55 8.23 8.69
CA ILE A 190 -3.18 7.28 9.75
C ILE A 190 -3.60 7.84 11.10
N ASN A 191 -4.33 7.05 11.89
CA ASN A 191 -4.51 7.32 13.31
C ASN A 191 -3.32 6.76 14.11
N VAL A 192 -2.55 7.65 14.72
CA VAL A 192 -1.33 7.30 15.46
C VAL A 192 -1.61 6.39 16.65
N LEU A 193 -2.80 6.48 17.24
CA LEU A 193 -3.16 5.65 18.39
C LEU A 193 -3.32 4.17 18.06
N GLU A 194 -3.60 3.79 16.81
CA GLU A 194 -3.81 2.38 16.45
C GLU A 194 -2.59 1.53 16.79
N ASN A 195 -1.40 1.98 16.39
CA ASN A 195 -0.15 1.25 16.65
C ASN A 195 0.21 1.24 18.14
N LEU A 196 0.04 2.37 18.84
CA LEU A 196 0.35 2.47 20.27
C LEU A 196 -0.58 1.59 21.10
N VAL A 197 -1.89 1.60 20.81
CA VAL A 197 -2.88 0.76 21.49
C VAL A 197 -2.61 -0.70 21.19
N ASN A 198 -2.32 -1.08 19.94
CA ASN A 198 -2.00 -2.47 19.61
C ASN A 198 -0.76 -2.99 20.37
N GLN A 199 0.31 -2.20 20.44
CA GLN A 199 1.50 -2.53 21.22
C GLN A 199 1.17 -2.72 22.70
N GLU A 200 0.40 -1.79 23.28
CA GLU A 200 0.04 -1.86 24.69
C GLU A 200 -0.87 -3.04 25.00
N VAL A 201 -1.86 -3.32 24.14
CA VAL A 201 -2.73 -4.50 24.26
C VAL A 201 -1.90 -5.79 24.18
N THR A 202 -0.93 -5.88 23.27
CA THR A 202 -0.04 -7.06 23.20
C THR A 202 0.78 -7.22 24.46
N ASN A 203 1.36 -6.14 24.99
CA ASN A 203 2.14 -6.17 26.23
C ASN A 203 1.26 -6.62 27.41
N GLN A 204 0.09 -5.98 27.60
CA GLN A 204 -0.80 -6.30 28.71
C GLN A 204 -1.38 -7.72 28.62
N LEU A 205 -1.67 -8.21 27.41
CA LEU A 205 -2.10 -9.60 27.23
C LEU A 205 -1.02 -10.61 27.63
N THR A 206 0.26 -10.32 27.38
CA THR A 206 1.35 -11.20 27.84
C THR A 206 1.46 -11.21 29.37
N HIS A 207 1.31 -10.05 30.02
CA HIS A 207 1.39 -9.95 31.48
C HIS A 207 0.15 -10.50 32.21
N MET A 208 -1.04 -10.33 31.64
CA MET A 208 -2.31 -10.69 32.26
C MET A 208 -2.85 -12.06 31.78
N ALA A 209 -2.10 -12.82 30.99
CA ALA A 209 -2.53 -14.09 30.43
C ALA A 209 -3.03 -15.10 31.50
N THR A 210 -2.47 -15.03 32.71
CA THR A 210 -2.83 -15.90 33.85
C THR A 210 -4.03 -15.40 34.64
N VAL A 211 -4.36 -14.11 34.56
CA VAL A 211 -5.42 -13.45 35.35
C VAL A 211 -6.74 -13.41 34.57
N LEU A 212 -6.67 -13.41 33.24
CA LEU A 212 -7.85 -13.31 32.40
C LEU A 212 -8.66 -14.61 32.42
N PRO A 213 -9.98 -14.55 32.69
CA PRO A 213 -10.83 -15.74 32.71
C PRO A 213 -11.00 -16.37 31.31
N ARG A 214 -10.71 -15.61 30.24
CA ARG A 214 -10.89 -16.03 28.85
C ARG A 214 -9.87 -15.35 27.94
N LYS A 215 -9.49 -16.04 26.87
CA LYS A 215 -8.71 -15.44 25.77
C LYS A 215 -9.56 -14.37 25.08
N VAL A 216 -9.04 -13.15 24.97
CA VAL A 216 -9.67 -12.03 24.24
C VAL A 216 -8.90 -11.79 22.94
N SER A 217 -9.57 -11.36 21.86
CA SER A 217 -8.89 -10.97 20.63
C SER A 217 -8.24 -9.59 20.82
N ILE A 218 -7.09 -9.35 20.19
CA ILE A 218 -6.41 -8.05 20.24
C ILE A 218 -7.31 -7.00 19.59
N ASP A 219 -7.91 -7.32 18.45
CA ASP A 219 -8.69 -6.39 17.63
C ASP A 219 -9.96 -5.90 18.32
N ASP A 220 -10.67 -6.75 19.06
CA ASP A 220 -11.87 -6.33 19.81
C ASP A 220 -11.49 -5.37 20.94
N VAL A 221 -10.36 -5.62 21.61
CA VAL A 221 -9.85 -4.75 22.67
C VAL A 221 -9.42 -3.42 22.06
N SER A 222 -8.67 -3.43 20.97
CA SER A 222 -8.23 -2.23 20.27
C SER A 222 -9.41 -1.40 19.78
N ALA A 223 -10.44 -2.01 19.18
CA ALA A 223 -11.67 -1.30 18.79
C ALA A 223 -12.36 -0.67 20.01
N HIS A 224 -12.46 -1.40 21.11
CA HIS A 224 -13.11 -0.94 22.32
C HIS A 224 -12.35 0.22 22.99
N VAL A 225 -11.02 0.19 22.96
CA VAL A 225 -10.14 1.22 23.51
C VAL A 225 -10.16 2.47 22.63
N LEU A 226 -9.96 2.34 21.32
CA LEU A 226 -9.92 3.48 20.40
C LEU A 226 -11.24 4.25 20.37
N ASN A 227 -12.38 3.59 20.57
CA ASN A 227 -13.69 4.25 20.69
C ASN A 227 -13.86 5.10 21.95
N ARG A 228 -12.93 5.04 22.91
CA ARG A 228 -12.94 5.83 24.16
C ARG A 228 -11.82 6.87 24.22
N LEU A 229 -10.90 6.83 23.27
CA LEU A 229 -9.79 7.76 23.18
C LEU A 229 -10.07 8.81 22.11
N PRO A 230 -9.48 10.01 22.22
CA PRO A 230 -9.54 10.99 21.16
C PRO A 230 -8.80 10.47 19.92
N ALA A 231 -9.35 10.67 18.72
CA ALA A 231 -8.67 10.30 17.48
C ALA A 231 -7.48 11.24 17.20
N LEU A 232 -6.34 10.68 16.77
CA LEU A 232 -5.12 11.43 16.42
C LEU A 232 -4.63 11.06 15.02
N TYR A 233 -5.37 11.53 14.03
CA TYR A 233 -5.03 11.43 12.62
C TYR A 233 -3.93 12.41 12.21
N ALA A 234 -3.00 11.91 11.39
CA ALA A 234 -1.95 12.69 10.76
C ALA A 234 -1.83 12.32 9.27
N THR A 235 -1.44 13.30 8.47
CA THR A 235 -1.24 13.20 7.00
C THR A 235 0.21 13.46 6.57
N SER A 236 1.06 13.87 7.51
CA SER A 236 2.48 14.18 7.27
C SER A 236 3.36 13.44 8.26
N GLU A 237 4.61 13.18 7.88
CA GLU A 237 5.58 12.50 8.76
C GLU A 237 5.83 13.26 10.06
N GLN A 238 6.02 14.58 9.96
CA GLN A 238 6.17 15.45 11.12
C GLN A 238 4.92 15.41 12.00
N GLY A 239 3.73 15.35 11.39
CA GLY A 239 2.47 15.20 12.10
C GLY A 239 2.39 13.88 12.87
N VAL A 240 2.82 12.77 12.26
CA VAL A 240 2.88 11.45 12.91
C VAL A 240 3.82 11.51 14.12
N VAL A 241 5.03 12.04 13.96
CA VAL A 241 6.00 12.17 15.07
C VAL A 241 5.43 13.02 16.21
N TRP A 242 4.88 14.18 15.87
CA TRP A 242 4.31 15.10 16.86
C TRP A 242 3.11 14.51 17.61
N GLN A 243 2.17 13.89 16.89
CA GLN A 243 1.02 13.22 17.50
C GLN A 243 1.46 12.03 18.35
N THR A 244 2.51 11.30 17.95
CA THR A 244 3.07 10.18 18.73
C THR A 244 3.65 10.69 20.03
N GLN A 245 4.44 11.75 19.99
CA GLN A 245 5.02 12.36 21.18
C GLN A 245 3.93 12.87 22.12
N LYS A 246 2.94 13.60 21.57
CA LYS A 246 1.78 14.08 22.32
C LYS A 246 1.01 12.94 23.00
N ALA A 247 0.77 11.84 22.29
CA ALA A 247 0.10 10.66 22.85
C ALA A 247 0.91 10.05 23.99
N LYS A 248 2.23 9.93 23.86
CA LYS A 248 3.11 9.40 24.91
C LYS A 248 3.15 10.28 26.15
N GLU A 249 3.21 11.59 25.97
CA GLU A 249 3.30 12.55 27.08
C GLU A 249 1.95 12.73 27.81
N GLN A 250 0.84 12.81 27.08
CA GLN A 250 -0.46 13.23 27.63
C GLN A 250 -1.45 12.08 27.83
N LEU A 251 -1.35 11.01 27.05
CA LEU A 251 -2.37 9.95 26.99
C LEU A 251 -1.86 8.58 27.46
N SER A 252 -0.57 8.41 27.77
CA SER A 252 0.01 7.10 28.16
C SER A 252 -0.76 6.42 29.31
N SER A 253 -0.92 7.11 30.44
CA SER A 253 -1.66 6.58 31.60
C SER A 253 -3.14 6.32 31.30
N GLN A 254 -3.76 7.13 30.44
CA GLN A 254 -5.14 6.94 30.00
C GLN A 254 -5.26 5.72 29.08
N ILE A 255 -4.31 5.50 28.17
CA ILE A 255 -4.26 4.33 27.29
C ILE A 255 -4.13 3.07 28.14
N GLU A 256 -3.17 3.01 29.06
CA GLU A 256 -2.97 1.85 29.93
C GLU A 256 -4.23 1.50 30.74
N SER A 257 -4.81 2.51 31.42
CA SER A 257 -6.01 2.29 32.23
C SER A 257 -7.23 1.87 31.40
N THR A 258 -7.42 2.47 30.21
CA THR A 258 -8.52 2.09 29.32
C THR A 258 -8.32 0.71 28.69
N VAL A 259 -7.08 0.31 28.39
CA VAL A 259 -6.73 -1.05 27.92
C VAL A 259 -7.07 -2.07 29.00
N ILE A 260 -6.63 -1.86 30.25
CA ILE A 260 -6.91 -2.78 31.36
C ILE A 260 -8.43 -2.90 31.60
N GLN A 261 -9.14 -1.78 31.64
CA GLN A 261 -10.59 -1.78 31.79
C GLN A 261 -11.30 -2.52 30.65
N SER A 262 -10.82 -2.32 29.41
CA SER A 262 -11.36 -2.98 28.22
C SER A 262 -11.12 -4.49 28.23
N LEU A 263 -9.92 -4.92 28.62
CA LEU A 263 -9.58 -6.33 28.79
C LEU A 263 -10.50 -7.00 29.81
N MET A 264 -10.68 -6.37 30.98
CA MET A 264 -11.55 -6.89 32.05
C MET A 264 -13.03 -6.89 31.66
N ALA A 265 -13.50 -5.90 30.90
CA ALA A 265 -14.87 -5.85 30.42
C ALA A 265 -15.14 -6.95 29.38
N LEU A 266 -14.27 -7.07 28.38
CA LEU A 266 -14.41 -8.03 27.29
C LEU A 266 -14.20 -9.48 27.75
N SER A 267 -13.35 -9.70 28.76
CA SER A 267 -13.17 -11.04 29.34
C SER A 267 -14.41 -11.55 30.07
N LYS A 268 -15.25 -10.64 30.61
CA LYS A 268 -16.51 -10.97 31.29
C LYS A 268 -17.66 -11.21 30.30
N THR A 269 -17.65 -10.53 29.15
CA THR A 269 -18.71 -10.70 28.15
C THR A 269 -18.61 -12.05 27.41
N PRO A 270 -19.72 -12.74 27.14
CA PRO A 270 -19.69 -13.95 26.32
C PRO A 270 -19.30 -13.61 24.88
N ARG A 271 -18.37 -14.39 24.32
CA ARG A 271 -18.00 -14.28 22.90
C ARG A 271 -19.25 -14.58 22.07
N ARG A 272 -19.65 -13.62 21.24
CA ARG A 272 -20.61 -13.86 20.16
C ARG A 272 -19.78 -14.27 18.94
N LEU A 273 -20.14 -15.38 18.31
CA LEU A 273 -19.61 -15.72 16.99
C LEU A 273 -20.11 -14.63 16.04
N THR A 274 -19.19 -13.79 15.58
CA THR A 274 -19.49 -12.70 14.66
C THR A 274 -18.47 -12.73 13.54
N ASP A 275 -18.97 -12.55 12.33
CA ASP A 275 -18.11 -12.54 11.15
C ASP A 275 -17.13 -11.35 11.22
N PRO A 276 -15.90 -11.53 10.72
CA PRO A 276 -14.94 -10.45 10.61
C PRO A 276 -15.46 -9.33 9.72
N ILE A 277 -14.80 -8.16 9.76
CA ILE A 277 -15.16 -7.04 8.88
C ILE A 277 -15.10 -7.47 7.41
N PRO A 278 -16.06 -7.07 6.56
CA PRO A 278 -16.06 -7.40 5.13
C PRO A 278 -14.76 -7.08 4.39
N LEU A 279 -14.00 -6.08 4.88
CA LEU A 279 -12.71 -5.65 4.33
C LEU A 279 -11.67 -6.77 4.30
N LEU A 280 -11.74 -7.72 5.24
CA LEU A 280 -10.82 -8.85 5.32
C LEU A 280 -10.91 -9.76 4.09
N LYS A 281 -12.08 -9.80 3.42
CA LYS A 281 -12.25 -10.55 2.16
C LYS A 281 -11.32 -10.04 1.07
N PHE A 282 -11.08 -8.72 0.99
CA PHE A 282 -10.18 -8.16 -0.03
C PHE A 282 -8.71 -8.54 0.21
N GLU A 283 -8.33 -8.81 1.45
CA GLU A 283 -6.98 -9.31 1.75
C GLU A 283 -6.83 -10.79 1.43
N GLU A 284 -7.84 -11.58 1.73
CA GLU A 284 -7.87 -12.98 1.30
C GLU A 284 -7.81 -13.05 -0.24
N GLU A 285 -8.56 -12.20 -0.94
CA GLU A 285 -8.48 -12.06 -2.40
C GLU A 285 -7.10 -11.60 -2.85
N CYS A 286 -6.46 -10.65 -2.16
CA CYS A 286 -5.10 -10.22 -2.46
C CYS A 286 -4.11 -11.38 -2.34
N GLU A 287 -4.14 -12.13 -1.24
CA GLU A 287 -3.25 -13.28 -1.03
C GLU A 287 -3.45 -14.36 -2.09
N LEU A 288 -4.70 -14.62 -2.50
CA LEU A 288 -5.00 -15.54 -3.58
C LEU A 288 -4.48 -15.02 -4.93
N ALA A 289 -4.69 -13.74 -5.24
CA ALA A 289 -4.22 -13.13 -6.47
C ALA A 289 -2.68 -13.14 -6.57
N ILE A 290 -1.98 -12.83 -5.47
CA ILE A 290 -0.52 -12.89 -5.44
C ILE A 290 -0.03 -14.33 -5.62
N LYS A 291 -0.67 -15.33 -5.00
CA LYS A 291 -0.34 -16.75 -5.24
C LYS A 291 -0.52 -17.13 -6.71
N GLU A 292 -1.60 -16.68 -7.34
CA GLU A 292 -1.85 -16.93 -8.75
C GLU A 292 -0.78 -16.25 -9.63
N LEU A 293 -0.42 -15.00 -9.34
CA LEU A 293 0.65 -14.27 -10.04
C LEU A 293 2.01 -14.97 -9.92
N ARG A 294 2.35 -15.50 -8.74
CA ARG A 294 3.58 -16.29 -8.54
C ARG A 294 3.60 -17.51 -9.45
N LEU A 295 2.47 -18.22 -9.56
CA LEU A 295 2.34 -19.39 -10.44
C LEU A 295 2.46 -19.01 -11.92
N ILE A 296 1.82 -17.92 -12.34
CA ILE A 296 1.84 -17.42 -13.73
C ILE A 296 3.27 -17.05 -14.14
N PHE A 297 3.98 -16.30 -13.29
CA PHE A 297 5.31 -15.76 -13.60
C PHE A 297 6.48 -16.66 -13.16
N GLN A 298 6.19 -17.75 -12.43
CA GLN A 298 7.19 -18.65 -11.84
C GLN A 298 8.23 -17.89 -11.00
N ARG A 299 7.77 -16.89 -10.25
CA ARG A 299 8.58 -16.01 -9.40
C ARG A 299 7.99 -15.99 -8.00
N ASP A 300 8.66 -16.62 -7.06
CA ASP A 300 8.19 -16.72 -5.66
C ASP A 300 8.43 -15.44 -4.85
N ASP A 301 9.26 -14.54 -5.36
CA ASP A 301 9.58 -13.24 -4.75
C ASP A 301 8.48 -12.19 -4.94
N ILE A 302 7.46 -12.45 -5.77
CA ILE A 302 6.36 -11.51 -5.99
C ILE A 302 5.58 -11.34 -4.68
N THR A 303 5.45 -10.09 -4.24
CA THR A 303 4.65 -9.64 -3.12
C THR A 303 3.70 -8.54 -3.61
N TRP A 304 2.68 -8.22 -2.81
CA TRP A 304 1.80 -7.10 -3.16
C TRP A 304 2.58 -5.78 -3.25
N TYR A 305 3.67 -5.60 -2.50
CA TYR A 305 4.48 -4.37 -2.51
C TYR A 305 5.29 -4.21 -3.81
N ASN A 306 6.00 -5.24 -4.25
CA ASN A 306 6.86 -5.17 -5.46
C ASN A 306 6.08 -5.39 -6.77
N PHE A 307 4.85 -5.91 -6.73
CA PHE A 307 4.15 -6.24 -7.96
C PHE A 307 3.89 -5.02 -8.85
N VAL A 308 3.67 -3.82 -8.28
CA VAL A 308 3.43 -2.60 -9.07
C VAL A 308 4.67 -2.23 -9.90
N SER A 309 5.86 -2.20 -9.30
CA SER A 309 7.09 -1.89 -10.03
C SER A 309 7.40 -2.95 -11.09
N LEU A 310 7.17 -4.23 -10.77
CA LEU A 310 7.31 -5.33 -11.72
C LEU A 310 6.30 -5.21 -12.88
N ALA A 311 5.05 -4.87 -12.59
CA ALA A 311 4.02 -4.68 -13.61
C ALA A 311 4.36 -3.52 -14.56
N GLU A 312 4.85 -2.39 -14.03
CA GLU A 312 5.33 -1.26 -14.84
C GLU A 312 6.48 -1.68 -15.75
N TYR A 313 7.46 -2.39 -15.20
CA TYR A 313 8.60 -2.91 -15.95
C TYR A 313 8.16 -3.84 -17.10
N ALA A 314 7.27 -4.79 -16.82
CA ALA A 314 6.75 -5.73 -17.81
C ALA A 314 5.98 -5.04 -18.93
N ILE A 315 5.10 -4.10 -18.59
CA ILE A 315 4.30 -3.35 -19.58
C ILE A 315 5.22 -2.51 -20.47
N GLU A 316 6.23 -1.86 -19.91
CA GLU A 316 7.17 -1.05 -20.69
C GLU A 316 8.02 -1.90 -21.63
N HIS A 317 8.48 -3.08 -21.19
CA HIS A 317 9.24 -3.98 -22.05
C HIS A 317 8.39 -4.64 -23.15
N GLU A 318 7.13 -5.00 -22.88
CA GLU A 318 6.20 -5.44 -23.93
C GLU A 318 5.90 -4.29 -24.92
N ARG A 319 5.77 -3.04 -24.46
CA ARG A 319 5.61 -1.87 -25.36
C ARG A 319 6.80 -1.68 -26.29
N GLN A 320 7.99 -2.05 -25.83
CA GLN A 320 9.23 -2.02 -26.61
C GLN A 320 9.37 -3.25 -27.53
N GLY A 321 8.44 -4.21 -27.47
CA GLY A 321 8.47 -5.45 -28.25
C GLY A 321 9.55 -6.44 -27.79
N MET A 322 10.11 -6.23 -26.60
CA MET A 322 11.12 -7.11 -26.02
C MET A 322 10.39 -8.27 -25.36
N THR A 323 10.58 -9.51 -25.82
CA THR A 323 9.95 -10.70 -25.21
C THR A 323 10.86 -11.41 -24.19
N TYR A 324 12.15 -11.04 -24.16
CA TYR A 324 13.16 -11.69 -23.32
C TYR A 324 12.91 -11.51 -21.81
N TRP A 325 12.22 -10.44 -21.40
CA TRP A 325 11.94 -10.18 -19.98
C TRP A 325 11.16 -11.32 -19.31
N ARG A 326 10.28 -12.03 -20.03
CA ARG A 326 9.53 -13.18 -19.49
C ARG A 326 10.47 -14.33 -19.12
N GLN A 327 11.47 -14.59 -19.96
CA GLN A 327 12.49 -15.60 -19.69
C GLN A 327 13.41 -15.14 -18.55
N GLN A 328 13.82 -13.86 -18.55
CA GLN A 328 14.61 -13.28 -17.46
C GLN A 328 13.90 -13.42 -16.11
N TRP A 329 12.60 -13.13 -16.04
CA TRP A 329 11.83 -13.27 -14.81
C TRP A 329 11.78 -14.71 -14.29
N ARG A 330 11.59 -15.70 -15.17
CA ARG A 330 11.65 -17.12 -14.79
C ARG A 330 13.02 -17.51 -14.24
N MET A 331 14.09 -17.02 -14.87
CA MET A 331 15.46 -17.29 -14.42
C MET A 331 15.74 -16.63 -13.05
N LEU A 332 15.30 -15.39 -12.84
CA LEU A 332 15.40 -14.73 -11.53
C LEU A 332 14.59 -15.47 -10.45
N GLY A 333 13.38 -15.93 -10.79
CA GLY A 333 12.57 -16.76 -9.90
C GLY A 333 13.25 -18.07 -9.51
N GLN A 334 13.94 -18.72 -10.47
CA GLN A 334 14.73 -19.92 -10.19
C GLN A 334 15.87 -19.63 -9.21
N ILE A 335 16.63 -18.55 -9.39
CA ILE A 335 17.68 -18.14 -8.43
C ILE A 335 17.05 -17.95 -7.05
N TYR A 336 15.93 -17.24 -6.96
CA TYR A 336 15.24 -17.02 -5.69
C TYR A 336 14.91 -18.32 -4.97
N SER A 337 14.36 -19.29 -5.70
CA SER A 337 13.96 -20.59 -5.15
C SER A 337 15.16 -21.42 -4.69
N GLU A 338 16.30 -21.37 -5.39
CA GLU A 338 17.52 -22.07 -5.02
C GLU A 338 18.20 -21.49 -3.79
N MET A 339 17.95 -20.22 -3.51
CA MET A 339 18.44 -19.52 -2.32
C MET A 339 17.57 -19.76 -1.08
N TYR A 340 16.51 -20.59 -1.15
CA TYR A 340 15.60 -20.91 -0.04
C TYR A 340 15.00 -19.67 0.66
N LEU A 341 14.90 -18.55 -0.06
CA LEU A 341 14.35 -17.30 0.46
C LEU A 341 12.83 -17.38 0.57
N GLN A 342 12.25 -16.78 1.62
CA GLN A 342 10.80 -16.68 1.76
C GLN A 342 10.28 -15.49 0.94
N PRO A 343 9.05 -15.52 0.41
CA PRO A 343 8.50 -14.40 -0.33
C PRO A 343 8.56 -13.08 0.47
N GLY A 344 9.19 -12.05 -0.09
CA GLY A 344 9.39 -10.76 0.57
C GLY A 344 10.68 -10.61 1.39
N ASP A 345 11.51 -11.66 1.47
CA ASP A 345 12.86 -11.56 2.07
C ASP A 345 13.80 -10.72 1.23
N ALA A 346 13.73 -10.85 -0.10
CA ALA A 346 14.51 -10.07 -1.03
C ALA A 346 13.79 -9.80 -2.36
N GLU A 347 14.24 -8.79 -3.08
CA GLU A 347 13.86 -8.49 -4.46
C GLU A 347 15.08 -8.60 -5.37
N LEU A 348 14.96 -9.37 -6.45
CA LEU A 348 16.02 -9.55 -7.44
C LEU A 348 15.68 -8.78 -8.70
N SER A 349 16.64 -7.99 -9.18
CA SER A 349 16.51 -7.25 -10.43
C SER A 349 17.83 -7.29 -11.21
N LEU A 350 17.74 -7.19 -12.53
CA LEU A 350 18.91 -7.20 -13.40
C LEU A 350 19.04 -5.83 -14.06
N LYS A 351 20.21 -5.21 -13.94
CA LYS A 351 20.53 -3.93 -14.56
C LYS A 351 21.62 -4.13 -15.60
N GLN A 352 21.42 -3.58 -16.79
CA GLN A 352 22.45 -3.57 -17.82
C GLN A 352 23.39 -2.37 -17.61
N THR A 353 24.69 -2.64 -17.48
CA THR A 353 25.75 -1.64 -17.45
C THR A 353 26.66 -1.83 -18.66
N PRO A 354 27.46 -0.82 -19.06
CA PRO A 354 28.39 -0.97 -20.19
C PRO A 354 29.46 -2.04 -19.96
N GLU A 355 29.69 -2.44 -18.70
CA GLU A 355 30.70 -3.43 -18.29
C GLU A 355 30.13 -4.86 -18.18
N GLY A 356 28.80 -5.02 -18.22
CA GLY A 356 28.12 -6.30 -18.18
C GLY A 356 26.72 -6.22 -17.57
N GLU A 357 26.17 -7.36 -17.17
CA GLU A 357 24.93 -7.39 -16.38
C GLU A 357 25.26 -7.30 -14.89
N VAL A 358 24.52 -6.49 -14.14
CA VAL A 358 24.64 -6.40 -12.68
C VAL A 358 23.38 -6.97 -12.07
N LEU A 359 23.52 -8.02 -11.26
CA LEU A 359 22.43 -8.56 -10.48
C LEU A 359 22.31 -7.74 -9.20
N ILE A 360 21.17 -7.07 -9.02
CA ILE A 360 20.88 -6.27 -7.83
C ILE A 360 19.92 -7.06 -6.94
N VAL A 361 20.33 -7.29 -5.70
CA VAL A 361 19.56 -8.01 -4.69
C VAL A 361 19.26 -7.06 -3.53
N HIS A 362 18.01 -6.65 -3.38
CA HIS A 362 17.56 -5.84 -2.24
C HIS A 362 16.99 -6.74 -1.16
N THR A 363 17.61 -6.76 0.01
CA THR A 363 17.15 -7.56 1.15
C THR A 363 16.35 -6.72 2.15
N TYR A 364 15.22 -7.25 2.59
CA TYR A 364 14.32 -6.60 3.55
C TYR A 364 14.36 -7.24 4.94
N THR A 365 15.03 -8.38 5.09
CA THR A 365 15.21 -9.06 6.37
C THR A 365 16.69 -9.27 6.69
N LYS A 366 17.05 -9.10 7.97
CA LYS A 366 18.41 -9.35 8.45
C LYS A 366 18.85 -10.79 8.23
N ASN A 367 17.91 -11.73 8.31
CA ASN A 367 18.17 -13.15 8.12
C ASN A 367 18.53 -13.45 6.65
N ALA A 368 17.77 -12.90 5.70
CA ALA A 368 18.06 -13.08 4.28
C ALA A 368 19.39 -12.42 3.90
N PHE A 369 19.63 -11.20 4.39
CA PHE A 369 20.92 -10.53 4.17
C PHE A 369 22.09 -11.33 4.73
N GLY A 370 22.01 -11.75 5.99
CA GLY A 370 23.08 -12.54 6.63
C GLY A 370 23.36 -13.83 5.86
N TRP A 371 22.31 -14.56 5.49
CA TRP A 371 22.47 -15.81 4.74
C TRP A 371 23.09 -15.60 3.35
N LEU A 372 22.68 -14.56 2.61
CA LEU A 372 23.24 -14.22 1.29
C LEU A 372 24.69 -13.74 1.40
N ALA A 373 25.00 -12.90 2.39
CA ALA A 373 26.34 -12.38 2.63
C ALA A 373 27.32 -13.48 3.10
N ASP A 374 26.83 -14.47 3.85
CA ASP A 374 27.63 -15.62 4.31
C ASP A 374 27.83 -16.68 3.21
N ASN A 375 26.96 -16.72 2.20
CA ASN A 375 26.98 -17.71 1.12
C ASN A 375 27.05 -17.09 -0.30
N PRO A 376 27.99 -16.16 -0.58
CA PRO A 376 28.06 -15.47 -1.87
C PRO A 376 28.39 -16.43 -3.02
N LYS A 377 29.09 -17.54 -2.73
CA LYS A 377 29.43 -18.56 -3.73
C LYS A 377 28.22 -19.24 -4.33
N ASN A 378 27.26 -19.63 -3.50
CA ASN A 378 26.03 -20.27 -3.96
C ASN A 378 25.24 -19.32 -4.86
N LEU A 379 25.19 -18.03 -4.46
CA LEU A 379 24.53 -16.99 -5.24
C LEU A 379 25.24 -16.79 -6.59
N GLY A 380 26.57 -16.73 -6.59
CA GLY A 380 27.40 -16.62 -7.78
C GLY A 380 27.22 -17.79 -8.74
N ILE A 381 27.23 -19.04 -8.23
CA ILE A 381 27.01 -20.25 -9.04
C ILE A 381 25.63 -20.22 -9.70
N SER A 382 24.56 -20.01 -8.93
CA SER A 382 23.20 -19.97 -9.47
C SER A 382 23.00 -18.82 -10.46
N THR A 383 23.61 -17.66 -10.19
CA THR A 383 23.55 -16.48 -11.05
C THR A 383 24.27 -16.72 -12.37
N LEU A 384 25.54 -17.12 -12.35
CA LEU A 384 26.35 -17.32 -13.57
C LEU A 384 25.83 -18.48 -14.44
N ARG A 385 25.19 -19.47 -13.83
CA ARG A 385 24.56 -20.58 -14.56
C ARG A 385 23.40 -20.10 -15.44
N LEU A 386 22.64 -19.10 -15.00
CA LEU A 386 21.49 -18.57 -15.74
C LEU A 386 21.82 -17.28 -16.52
N PHE A 387 22.73 -16.46 -15.99
CA PHE A 387 23.16 -15.18 -16.54
C PHE A 387 24.69 -15.13 -16.63
N PRO A 388 25.30 -15.75 -17.65
CA PRO A 388 26.77 -15.82 -17.79
C PRO A 388 27.43 -14.46 -18.09
N ALA A 389 26.64 -13.46 -18.49
CA ALA A 389 27.08 -12.10 -18.76
C ALA A 389 27.14 -11.22 -17.50
N VAL A 390 26.79 -11.77 -16.32
CA VAL A 390 26.88 -11.02 -15.07
C VAL A 390 28.33 -10.70 -14.74
N ALA A 391 28.59 -9.41 -14.51
CA ALA A 391 29.89 -8.87 -14.13
C ALA A 391 29.99 -8.68 -12.61
N GLU A 392 28.87 -8.41 -11.94
CA GLU A 392 28.82 -8.07 -10.52
C GLU A 392 27.46 -8.42 -9.91
N ILE A 393 27.46 -8.79 -8.64
CA ILE A 393 26.27 -8.94 -7.81
C ILE A 393 26.33 -7.88 -6.71
N GLU A 394 25.35 -6.99 -6.68
CA GLU A 394 25.19 -5.95 -5.66
C GLU A 394 24.12 -6.37 -4.65
N LEU A 395 24.51 -6.47 -3.38
CA LEU A 395 23.62 -6.80 -2.27
C LEU A 395 23.34 -5.55 -1.43
N TYR A 396 22.09 -5.11 -1.42
CA TYR A 396 21.60 -3.98 -0.63
C TYR A 396 20.80 -4.48 0.57
N ALA A 397 20.89 -3.76 1.68
CA ALA A 397 20.05 -3.97 2.86
C ALA A 397 19.44 -2.66 3.32
N TYR A 398 18.17 -2.68 3.73
CA TYR A 398 17.47 -1.47 4.19
C TYR A 398 18.07 -0.83 5.46
N PHE A 399 18.92 -1.58 6.18
CA PHE A 399 19.58 -1.15 7.42
C PHE A 399 21.06 -0.77 7.23
N LEU A 400 21.57 -0.82 6.00
CA LEU A 400 22.94 -0.43 5.66
C LEU A 400 22.93 0.75 4.69
N ASP A 401 23.84 1.69 4.90
CA ASP A 401 24.03 2.85 4.01
C ASP A 401 24.93 2.56 2.80
N PHE A 402 25.42 1.31 2.67
CA PHE A 402 26.31 0.86 1.60
C PHE A 402 25.88 -0.53 1.08
N SER A 403 26.23 -0.84 -0.17
CA SER A 403 26.05 -2.17 -0.76
C SER A 403 27.28 -3.05 -0.54
N ILE A 404 27.05 -4.36 -0.47
CA ILE A 404 28.13 -5.35 -0.58
C ILE A 404 28.16 -5.84 -2.02
N ASN A 405 29.35 -5.81 -2.61
CA ASN A 405 29.54 -6.19 -4.00
C ASN A 405 30.30 -7.51 -4.07
N TYR A 406 29.89 -8.38 -4.99
CA TYR A 406 30.58 -9.61 -5.32
C TYR A 406 30.87 -9.62 -6.81
N THR A 407 32.12 -9.34 -7.16
CA THR A 407 32.56 -9.11 -8.53
C THR A 407 32.94 -10.42 -9.22
N ARG A 408 32.94 -10.41 -10.55
CA ARG A 408 33.38 -11.57 -11.34
C ARG A 408 34.82 -12.02 -11.03
N ALA A 409 35.70 -11.09 -10.67
CA ALA A 409 37.07 -11.41 -10.27
C ALA A 409 37.11 -12.20 -8.94
N GLU A 410 36.26 -11.82 -7.98
CA GLU A 410 36.11 -12.53 -6.70
C GLU A 410 35.46 -13.90 -6.92
N MET A 411 34.46 -14.01 -7.80
CA MET A 411 33.88 -15.30 -8.19
C MET A 411 34.92 -16.25 -8.79
N ALA A 412 35.83 -15.74 -9.62
CA ALA A 412 36.94 -16.51 -10.18
C ALA A 412 37.95 -16.93 -9.09
N ALA A 413 38.30 -16.02 -8.17
CA ALA A 413 39.17 -16.33 -7.03
C ALA A 413 38.55 -17.41 -6.12
N ASP A 414 37.23 -17.45 -6.03
CA ASP A 414 36.48 -18.43 -5.27
C ASP A 414 36.26 -19.78 -5.98
N GLY A 415 36.71 -19.91 -7.23
CA GLY A 415 36.65 -21.13 -8.04
C GLY A 415 35.29 -21.40 -8.70
N ILE A 416 34.48 -20.37 -8.91
CA ILE A 416 33.15 -20.48 -9.53
C ILE A 416 33.23 -20.46 -11.06
N ILE A 417 34.27 -19.81 -11.62
CA ILE A 417 34.49 -19.57 -13.05
C ILE A 417 35.69 -20.36 -13.54
#